data_AF-A0A539DYP3-F1
#
_entry.id   AF-A0A539DYP3-F1
#
_cell.length_a   1.000
_cell.length_b   1.000
_cell.length_c   1.000
_cell.angle_alpha   90.00
_cell.angle_beta   90.00
_cell.angle_gamma   90.00
#
_symmetry.space_group_name_H-M   'P 1'
#
loop_
_entity.id
_entity.type
_entity.pdbx_description
1 polymer ?
#
loop_
_entity_poly.entity_id
_entity_poly.type
_entity_poly.pdbx_seq_one_letter_code
_entity_poly.pdbx_strand_id
1 'polypeptide(L)' 'GKAPHLHYAVLSIVPLPWRFNTATQGWKQIFFLNPGEVLGSGG' A
#
# COMPACT_ATOMS: atom_id res chain seq x y z
N GLY A 1 25.23 11.49 9.67
CA GLY A 1 23.88 11.00 9.97
C GLY A 1 23.23 10.53 8.69
N LYS A 2 22.41 9.47 8.73
CA LYS A 2 21.64 9.00 7.56
C LYS A 2 20.70 10.11 7.09
N ALA A 3 20.47 10.22 5.79
CA ALA A 3 19.48 11.15 5.24
C ALA A 3 18.08 10.88 5.88
N PRO A 4 17.22 11.90 6.03
CA PRO A 4 15.85 11.71 6.46
C PRO A 4 15.12 10.75 5.52
N HIS A 5 14.49 9.72 6.07
CA HIS A 5 13.67 8.78 5.30
C HIS A 5 12.19 9.12 5.52
N LEU A 6 11.42 9.21 4.44
CA LEU A 6 9.97 9.39 4.50
C LEU A 6 9.30 8.03 4.62
N HIS A 7 8.54 7.81 5.70
CA HIS A 7 7.68 6.64 5.85
C HIS A 7 6.24 7.05 5.55
N TYR A 8 5.72 6.57 4.43
CA TYR A 8 4.33 6.78 4.05
C TYR A 8 3.73 5.52 3.45
N ALA A 9 2.41 5.44 3.52
CA ALA A 9 1.64 4.37 2.92
C ALA A 9 0.49 4.99 2.12
N VAL A 10 0.09 4.32 1.04
CA VAL A 10 -1.09 4.70 0.27
C VAL A 10 -2.22 3.76 0.67
N LEU A 11 -3.37 4.33 0.98
CA LEU A 11 -4.55 3.59 1.43
C LEU A 11 -5.71 3.81 0.46
N SER A 12 -6.46 2.76 0.18
CA SER A 12 -7.78 2.84 -0.44
C SER A 12 -8.86 3.00 0.63
N ILE A 13 -9.77 3.94 0.44
CA ILE A 13 -10.96 4.09 1.30
C ILE A 13 -11.98 3.00 0.96
N VAL A 14 -12.05 2.60 -0.32
CA VAL A 14 -12.88 1.49 -0.78
C VAL A 14 -12.11 0.18 -0.59
N PRO A 15 -12.65 -0.82 0.12
CA PRO A 15 -11.97 -2.10 0.28
C PRO A 15 -11.83 -2.80 -1.07
N LEU A 16 -10.71 -3.51 -1.28
CA LEU A 16 -10.46 -4.39 -2.43
C LEU A 16 -10.46 -5.86 -1.98
N PRO A 17 -11.63 -6.53 -1.86
CA PRO A 17 -11.73 -7.86 -1.25
C PRO A 17 -10.86 -8.93 -1.92
N TRP A 18 -10.60 -8.80 -3.22
CA TRP A 18 -9.74 -9.72 -3.98
C TRP A 18 -8.25 -9.68 -3.59
N ARG A 19 -7.84 -8.70 -2.79
CA ARG A 19 -6.47 -8.62 -2.25
C ARG A 19 -6.34 -9.29 -0.88
N PHE A 20 -7.42 -9.83 -0.33
CA PHE A 20 -7.37 -10.60 0.90
C PHE A 20 -6.50 -11.85 0.72
N ASN A 21 -5.72 -12.19 1.75
CA ASN A 21 -4.99 -13.45 1.82
C ASN A 21 -4.99 -13.99 3.26
N THR A 22 -4.53 -15.24 3.44
CA THR A 22 -4.51 -15.95 4.72
C THR A 22 -3.27 -15.70 5.57
N ALA A 23 -2.35 -14.83 5.13
CA ALA A 23 -1.17 -14.48 5.90
C ALA A 23 -1.55 -13.65 7.13
N THR A 24 -0.64 -13.59 8.12
CA THR A 24 -0.77 -12.68 9.26
C THR A 24 -0.92 -11.25 8.74
N GLN A 25 -2.00 -10.56 9.16
CA GLN A 25 -2.38 -9.23 8.65
C GLN A 25 -2.83 -9.16 7.17
N GLY A 26 -3.18 -10.29 6.54
CA GLY A 26 -3.70 -10.34 5.17
C GLY A 26 -4.93 -9.45 4.94
N TRP A 27 -5.77 -9.25 5.97
CA TRP A 27 -6.89 -8.31 5.92
C TRP A 27 -6.47 -6.86 5.67
N LYS A 28 -5.26 -6.45 6.05
CA LYS A 28 -4.76 -5.09 5.78
C LYS A 28 -4.49 -4.89 4.30
N GLN A 29 -4.12 -5.93 3.54
CA GLN A 29 -3.85 -5.81 2.10
C GLN A 29 -5.08 -5.37 1.28
N ILE A 30 -6.29 -5.50 1.85
CA ILE A 30 -7.53 -4.96 1.29
C ILE A 30 -7.47 -3.42 1.13
N PHE A 31 -6.70 -2.74 1.99
CA PHE A 31 -6.63 -1.28 2.05
C PHE A 31 -5.27 -0.71 1.59
N PHE A 32 -4.16 -1.42 1.84
CA PHE A 32 -2.82 -0.89 1.55
C PHE A 32 -2.41 -1.07 0.09
N LEU A 33 -2.22 0.02 -0.64
CA LEU A 33 -1.80 0.03 -2.04
C LEU A 33 -0.27 0.12 -2.16
N ASN A 34 0.27 -0.41 -3.26
CA ASN A 34 1.65 -0.21 -3.63
C ASN A 34 1.85 1.28 -4.04
N PRO A 35 2.65 2.07 -3.30
CA PRO A 35 2.85 3.48 -3.65
C PRO A 35 3.50 3.67 -5.02
N GLY A 36 4.29 2.69 -5.49
CA GLY A 36 4.85 2.69 -6.84
C GLY A 36 3.74 2.72 -7.89
N GLU A 37 2.79 1.78 -7.81
CA GLU A 37 1.66 1.70 -8.76
C GLU A 37 0.75 2.94 -8.75
N VAL A 38 0.62 3.62 -7.61
CA VAL A 38 -0.27 4.79 -7.47
C VAL A 38 0.43 6.11 -7.78
N LEU A 39 1.72 6.23 -7.48
CA LEU A 39 2.48 7.49 -7.54
C LEU A 39 3.57 7.51 -8.64
N GLY A 40 3.82 6.42 -9.37
CA GLY A 40 4.74 6.38 -10.51
C GLY A 40 4.37 5.31 -11.56
N SER A 41 4.22 5.59 -12.84
CA SER A 41 4.74 6.70 -13.63
C SER A 41 3.63 7.33 -14.48
N GLY A 42 3.67 8.66 -14.62
CA GLY A 42 3.09 9.30 -15.79
C GLY A 42 3.69 8.67 -17.06
N GLY A 43 2.84 7.96 -17.80
CA GLY A 43 2.87 7.85 -19.24
C GLY A 43 1.74 8.70 -19.80
#